data_AF-A0A3B9XYH7-F1
#
_entry.id   AF-A0A3B9XYH7-F1
#
_cell.length_a   1.000
_cell.length_b   1.000
_cell.length_c   1.000
_cell.angle_alpha   90.00
_cell.angle_beta   90.00
_cell.angle_gamma   90.00
#
_symmetry.space_group_name_H-M   'P 1'
#
loop_
_entity.id
_entity.type
_entity.pdbx_description
1 polymer ?
#
loop_
_entity_poly.entity_id
_entity_poly.type
_entity_poly.pdbx_seq_one_letter_code
_entity_poly.pdbx_strand_id
1 'polypeptide(L)' 'PHITDEIKNRILNNDLGVDVLLVEIGGTVGDIESQPFLEAVRQLRVELGSNNSVFIHLALVPYID' A
#
# COMPACT_ATOMS: atom_id res chain seq x y z
N PRO A 1 -0.45 -16.61 -4.66
CA PRO A 1 0.50 -15.47 -4.81
C PRO A 1 0.77 -15.25 -6.31
N HIS A 2 -0.18 -14.64 -7.01
CA HIS A 2 0.03 -14.23 -8.41
C HIS A 2 -0.42 -12.78 -8.54
N ILE A 3 -1.63 -12.48 -8.05
CA ILE A 3 -2.17 -11.12 -8.00
C ILE A 3 -1.34 -10.22 -7.07
N THR A 4 -1.03 -10.67 -5.86
CA THR A 4 -0.21 -9.89 -4.91
C THR A 4 1.18 -9.63 -5.47
N ASP A 5 1.81 -10.63 -6.09
CA ASP A 5 3.15 -10.48 -6.66
C ASP A 5 3.17 -9.53 -7.85
N GLU A 6 2.15 -9.57 -8.71
CA GLU A 6 1.99 -8.60 -9.79
C GLU A 6 1.82 -7.16 -9.26
N ILE A 7 1.05 -6.97 -8.18
CA ILE A 7 0.91 -5.66 -7.52
C ILE A 7 2.26 -5.20 -6.96
N LYS A 8 3.01 -6.07 -6.27
CA LYS A 8 4.35 -5.74 -5.74
C LYS A 8 5.33 -5.36 -6.85
N ASN A 9 5.35 -6.13 -7.94
CA ASN A 9 6.17 -5.87 -9.11
C ASN A 9 5.84 -4.51 -9.73
N ARG A 10 4.56 -4.14 -9.83
CA ARG A 10 4.14 -2.82 -10.32
C ARG A 10 4.59 -1.68 -9.41
N ILE A 11 4.62 -1.89 -8.09
CA ILE A 11 5.12 -0.89 -7.14
C ILE A 11 6.64 -0.72 -7.31
N LEU A 12 7.40 -1.83 -7.29
CA LEU A 12 8.86 -1.82 -7.26
C LEU A 12 9.53 -1.51 -8.60
N ASN A 13 8.93 -1.88 -9.74
CA ASN A 13 9.52 -1.67 -11.06
C ASN A 13 9.31 -0.26 -11.63
N ASN A 14 8.90 0.70 -10.79
CA ASN A 14 8.92 2.12 -11.15
C ASN A 14 10.34 2.67 -10.90
N ASP A 15 11.24 2.47 -11.86
CA ASP A 15 12.58 3.06 -11.86
C ASP A 15 12.50 4.58 -12.11
N LEU A 16 12.16 5.30 -11.05
CA LEU A 16 12.02 6.77 -11.06
C LEU A 16 13.23 7.48 -10.45
N GLY A 17 14.22 6.73 -9.92
CA GLY A 17 15.38 7.32 -9.24
C GLY A 17 15.03 8.19 -8.04
N VAL A 18 13.94 7.87 -7.33
CA VAL A 18 13.43 8.66 -6.20
C VAL A 18 13.93 8.12 -4.85
N ASP A 19 14.15 9.01 -3.89
CA ASP A 19 14.52 8.63 -2.51
C ASP A 19 13.34 7.98 -1.76
N VAL A 20 12.11 8.39 -2.07
CA VAL A 20 10.87 7.92 -1.44
C VAL A 20 9.78 7.75 -2.49
N LEU A 21 9.18 6.57 -2.52
CA LEU A 21 8.00 6.27 -3.34
C LEU A 21 6.73 6.33 -2.48
N LEU A 22 5.82 7.25 -2.82
CA LEU A 22 4.50 7.32 -2.19
C LEU A 22 3.51 6.49 -3.02
N VAL A 23 2.90 5.48 -2.39
CA VAL A 23 1.90 4.61 -3.03
C VAL A 23 0.54 4.86 -2.38
N GLU A 24 -0.40 5.39 -3.16
CA GLU A 24 -1.80 5.47 -2.74
C GLU A 24 -2.50 4.13 -2.99
N ILE A 25 -3.22 3.64 -1.98
CA ILE A 25 -4.11 2.49 -2.11
C ILE A 25 -5.53 3.02 -2.18
N GLY A 26 -6.13 2.96 -3.38
CA GLY A 26 -7.52 3.35 -3.58
C GLY A 26 -8.51 2.39 -2.89
N GLY A 27 -9.76 2.85 -2.79
CA GLY A 27 -10.84 2.14 -2.11
C GLY A 27 -10.89 2.44 -0.60
N THR A 28 -11.86 1.85 0.09
CA THR A 28 -11.98 1.98 1.55
C THR A 28 -11.47 0.70 2.21
N VAL A 29 -10.67 0.85 3.28
CA VAL A 29 -10.25 -0.32 4.07
C VAL A 29 -11.48 -1.02 4.63
N GLY A 30 -11.59 -2.32 4.34
CA GLY A 30 -12.76 -3.14 4.70
C GLY A 30 -13.54 -3.61 3.47
N ASP A 31 -13.41 -2.94 2.33
CA ASP A 31 -14.02 -3.38 1.08
C ASP A 31 -13.27 -4.60 0.52
N ILE A 32 -14.02 -5.58 -0.02
CA ILE A 32 -13.48 -6.83 -0.59
C ILE A 32 -12.45 -6.53 -1.69
N GLU A 33 -12.69 -5.47 -2.46
CA GLU A 33 -11.83 -5.04 -3.57
C GLU A 33 -10.43 -4.60 -3.11
N SER A 34 -10.30 -4.11 -1.87
CA SER A 34 -9.03 -3.61 -1.32
C SER A 34 -8.11 -4.73 -0.80
N GLN A 35 -8.64 -5.92 -0.53
CA GLN A 35 -7.90 -7.01 0.13
C GLN A 35 -6.60 -7.41 -0.59
N PRO A 36 -6.57 -7.57 -1.93
CA PRO A 36 -5.32 -7.92 -2.63
C PRO A 36 -4.24 -6.85 -2.52
N PHE A 37 -4.63 -5.57 -2.52
CA PHE A 37 -3.70 -4.46 -2.38
C PHE A 37 -3.13 -4.36 -0.97
N LEU A 38 -3.99 -4.48 0.05
CA LEU A 38 -3.58 -4.49 1.46
C LEU A 38 -2.64 -5.66 1.75
N GLU A 39 -2.91 -6.84 1.21
CA GLU A 39 -2.02 -7.99 1.37
C GLU A 39 -0.68 -7.81 0.63
N ALA A 40 -0.69 -7.22 -0.57
CA ALA A 40 0.55 -6.93 -1.30
C ALA A 40 1.46 -5.94 -0.55
N VAL A 41 0.91 -4.83 -0.03
CA VAL A 41 1.72 -3.86 0.73
C VAL A 41 2.15 -4.41 2.09
N ARG A 42 1.34 -5.29 2.71
CA ARG A 42 1.72 -6.01 3.93
C ARG A 42 2.93 -6.92 3.67
N GLN A 43 2.95 -7.66 2.56
CA GLN A 43 4.10 -8.46 2.15
C GLN A 43 5.32 -7.59 1.85
N LEU A 44 5.17 -6.49 1.09
CA LEU A 44 6.27 -5.55 0.82
C LEU A 44 6.90 -4.98 2.08
N ARG A 45 6.08 -4.62 3.10
CA ARG A 45 6.61 -4.15 4.39
C ARG A 45 7.50 -5.21 5.06
N VAL A 46 7.13 -6.49 4.96
CA VAL A 46 7.96 -7.59 5.50
C VAL A 46 9.26 -7.73 4.70
N GLU A 47 9.20 -7.62 3.38
CA GLU A 47 10.36 -7.75 2.48
C GLU A 47 11.35 -6.57 2.60
N LEU A 48 10.86 -5.34 2.67
CA LEU A 48 11.67 -4.12 2.77
C LEU A 48 12.11 -3.78 4.20
N GLY A 49 11.40 -4.32 5.20
CA GLY A 49 11.59 -4.03 6.61
C GLY A 49 10.95 -2.72 7.07
N SER A 50 10.86 -2.54 8.39
CA SER A 50 10.20 -1.39 9.03
C SER A 50 10.95 -0.07 8.83
N ASN A 51 12.25 -0.11 8.52
CA ASN A 51 13.07 1.09 8.34
C ASN A 51 12.92 1.70 6.94
N ASN A 52 12.45 0.91 5.96
CA ASN A 52 12.32 1.33 4.57
C ASN A 52 10.84 1.36 4.11
N SER A 53 9.89 1.25 5.04
CA SER A 53 8.47 1.28 4.72
C SER A 53 7.66 1.89 5.87
N VAL A 54 6.62 2.65 5.54
CA VAL A 54 5.68 3.25 6.49
C VAL A 54 4.26 3.13 5.95
N PHE A 55 3.29 2.91 6.84
CA PHE A 55 1.87 2.97 6.51
C PHE A 55 1.28 4.26 7.07
N ILE A 56 0.51 4.96 6.24
CA ILE A 56 -0.24 6.15 6.60
C ILE A 56 -1.71 5.85 6.34
N HIS A 57 -2.54 5.92 7.37
CA HIS A 57 -3.97 5.66 7.25
C HIS A 57 -4.76 6.97 7.38
N LEU A 58 -5.53 7.29 6.34
CA LEU A 58 -6.43 8.43 6.34
C LEU A 58 -7.77 8.01 6.95
N ALA A 59 -8.25 8.77 7.94
CA ALA A 59 -9.54 8.56 8.57
C ALA A 59 -10.36 9.86 8.57
N LEU A 60 -11.67 9.74 8.38
CA LEU A 60 -12.62 10.84 8.48
C LEU A 60 -13.02 11.06 9.95
N VAL A 61 -12.91 12.29 10.44
CA VAL A 61 -13.48 12.72 11.72
C VAL A 61 -14.78 13.47 11.43
N PRO A 62 -15.96 12.88 11.69
CA PRO A 62 -17.23 13.53 11.41
C PRO A 62 -17.49 14.66 12.40
N TYR A 63 -18.19 15.69 11.94
CA TYR A 63 -18.67 16.80 12.76
C TYR A 63 -20.20 16.84 12.69
N ILE A 64 -20.85 17.03 13.84
CA ILE A 64 -22.31 17.11 13.97
C ILE A 64 -22.62 18.43 14.68
N ASP A 65 -23.40 19.28 14.03
CA ASP A 65 -24.01 20.48 14.61
C ASP A 65 -25.29 20.16 15.40
#